data_AF-A0A149VQ16-F1
#
_entry.id   AF-A0A149VQ16-F1
#
_cell.length_a   1.000
_cell.length_b   1.000
_cell.length_c   1.000
_cell.angle_alpha   90.00
_cell.angle_beta   90.00
_cell.angle_gamma   90.00
#
_symmetry.space_group_name_H-M   'P 1'
#
loop_
_entity.id
_entity.type
_entity.pdbx_description
1 polymer ?
#
loop_
_entity_poly.entity_id
_entity_poly.type
_entity_poly.pdbx_seq_one_letter_code
_entity_poly.pdbx_strand_id
1 'polypeptide(L)'
;MINWHKTGRPFWVTRQSDTTQCVLGVSLYTAGDKKRISISVPWSYIKNYQAPPLLKNVVKYVPPSWQEPLNTVIRLAEQYHIIVRVFGAAAYAPLLAHDLFREKSDVDLLFVPSKRSQVDGFLAELIELTRVYPKPMIDGEIRWLDTDVPWREYAEIKFKQCLVKSINEVKLVERSSLASRVGQERIRLAKITLTALYDELRLCPKPGLVNPLDTGSHHDMDMHLLWRSVFALRHYFLAIIDLGQQQAPFDKLREQGIVAENKMLARTAGVNTHRGGIFHLGLLLAARASQPATTAQKICARILELWGEELTRHQMQTRALNSHGQLVFKQWHRPGALEMALSGYAFVVNDALPFYRQALAQDHEFYARSRTLLFLIAYVDDSTILWRGGEGALMAVQEEARYILKMGPMTNSKVWARWLAFHYRMINNKLSPGGSADLLAFIMALNNYATDSDVHSQTGSMNTRELLCV
;
A
#
# COMPACT_ATOMS: atom_id res chain seq x y z
N MET A 1 -7.79 34.93 -0.10
CA MET A 1 -8.27 33.53 -0.24
C MET A 1 -8.53 33.13 -1.68
N ILE A 2 -9.38 33.83 -2.44
CA ILE A 2 -9.63 33.49 -3.87
C ILE A 2 -8.34 33.44 -4.69
N ASN A 3 -7.46 34.44 -4.55
CA ASN A 3 -6.16 34.43 -5.22
C ASN A 3 -5.23 33.29 -4.75
N TRP A 4 -5.31 32.90 -3.47
CA TRP A 4 -4.52 31.78 -2.91
C TRP A 4 -4.91 30.46 -3.58
N HIS A 5 -6.21 30.21 -3.70
CA HIS A 5 -6.72 29.02 -4.38
C HIS A 5 -6.41 29.05 -5.89
N LYS A 6 -6.64 30.19 -6.57
CA LYS A 6 -6.34 30.35 -8.01
C LYS A 6 -4.87 30.15 -8.37
N THR A 7 -3.96 30.38 -7.42
CA THR A 7 -2.51 30.20 -7.62
C THR A 7 -2.02 28.80 -7.23
N GLY A 8 -2.93 27.85 -6.93
CA GLY A 8 -2.59 26.47 -6.59
C GLY A 8 -1.82 26.32 -5.27
N ARG A 9 -1.93 27.32 -4.37
CA ARG A 9 -1.21 27.28 -3.10
C ARG A 9 -1.94 26.35 -2.12
N PRO A 10 -1.24 25.41 -1.47
CA PRO A 10 -1.90 24.46 -0.60
C PRO A 10 -2.42 25.08 0.69
N PHE A 11 -3.40 24.43 1.27
CA PHE A 11 -3.88 24.59 2.63
C PHE A 11 -3.29 23.46 3.48
N TRP A 12 -3.13 23.65 4.78
CA TRP A 12 -2.78 22.54 5.67
C TRP A 12 -3.99 22.17 6.50
N VAL A 13 -4.19 20.88 6.74
CA VAL A 13 -5.27 20.46 7.62
C VAL A 13 -4.86 20.76 9.07
N THR A 14 -5.77 21.33 9.85
CA THR A 14 -5.54 21.64 11.27
C THR A 14 -6.21 20.60 12.16
N ARG A 15 -6.22 20.81 13.49
CA ARG A 15 -6.95 19.92 14.40
C ARG A 15 -8.45 19.92 14.04
N GLN A 16 -9.05 18.74 13.97
CA GLN A 16 -10.46 18.60 13.69
C GLN A 16 -11.24 18.52 15.01
N SER A 17 -12.31 19.31 15.13
CA SER A 17 -13.26 19.26 16.25
C SER A 17 -14.57 18.58 15.89
N ASP A 18 -14.84 18.43 14.59
CA ASP A 18 -16.02 17.80 14.02
C ASP A 18 -15.58 16.83 12.92
N THR A 19 -16.29 15.71 12.79
CA THR A 19 -16.04 14.69 11.77
C THR A 19 -16.69 15.03 10.42
N THR A 20 -17.65 15.97 10.40
CA THR A 20 -18.37 16.32 9.15
C THR A 20 -17.66 17.39 8.31
N GLN A 21 -16.80 18.19 8.94
CA GLN A 21 -16.06 19.28 8.30
C GLN A 21 -14.55 19.07 8.39
N CYS A 22 -13.83 19.58 7.41
CA CYS A 22 -12.38 19.70 7.36
C CYS A 22 -11.98 21.15 7.67
N VAL A 23 -11.27 21.35 8.78
CA VAL A 23 -10.69 22.65 9.13
C VAL A 23 -9.31 22.80 8.51
N LEU A 24 -9.21 23.68 7.52
CA LEU A 24 -8.00 24.03 6.78
C LEU A 24 -7.37 25.31 7.35
N GLY A 25 -6.05 25.35 7.49
CA GLY A 25 -5.26 26.50 7.88
C GLY A 25 -4.59 27.17 6.68
N VAL A 26 -4.44 28.49 6.77
CA VAL A 26 -3.61 29.33 5.89
C VAL A 26 -2.85 30.35 6.73
N SER A 27 -1.58 30.60 6.41
CA SER A 27 -0.81 31.72 6.97
C SER A 27 -0.67 32.77 5.88
N LEU A 28 -1.34 33.89 6.10
CA LEU A 28 -1.18 35.09 5.29
C LEU A 28 -0.06 35.93 5.89
N TYR A 29 0.80 36.43 5.02
CA TYR A 29 1.87 37.34 5.36
C TYR A 29 1.51 38.70 4.78
N THR A 30 1.13 39.64 5.64
CA THR A 30 0.71 40.99 5.25
C THR A 30 1.54 42.01 6.01
N ALA A 31 2.28 42.87 5.30
CA ALA A 31 2.97 44.03 5.85
C ALA A 31 3.79 43.75 7.14
N GLY A 32 4.53 42.64 7.17
CA GLY A 32 5.36 42.27 8.33
C GLY A 32 4.65 41.50 9.44
N ASP A 33 3.36 41.17 9.31
CA ASP A 33 2.61 40.33 10.25
C ASP A 33 2.16 39.00 9.63
N LYS A 34 2.27 37.93 10.43
CA LYS A 34 1.79 36.59 10.09
C LYS A 34 0.40 36.40 10.70
N LYS A 35 -0.64 36.40 9.86
CA LYS A 35 -2.01 36.02 10.27
C LYS A 35 -2.30 34.58 9.92
N ARG A 36 -2.64 33.77 10.92
CA ARG A 36 -3.17 32.40 10.73
C ARG A 36 -4.69 32.48 10.62
N ILE A 37 -5.24 31.98 9.53
CA ILE A 37 -6.68 31.88 9.28
C ILE A 37 -7.04 30.40 9.18
N SER A 38 -8.13 30.02 9.83
CA SER A 38 -8.73 28.69 9.67
C SER A 38 -10.04 28.79 8.90
N ILE A 39 -10.29 27.84 8.02
CA ILE A 39 -11.49 27.76 7.17
C ILE A 39 -12.06 26.36 7.32
N SER A 40 -13.35 26.27 7.62
CA SER A 40 -14.07 25.01 7.66
C SER A 40 -14.72 24.76 6.31
N VAL A 41 -14.46 23.59 5.71
CA VAL A 41 -15.10 23.14 4.47
C VAL A 41 -15.60 21.71 4.62
N PRO A 42 -16.67 21.29 3.93
CA PRO A 42 -17.05 19.89 3.89
C PRO A 42 -15.90 19.03 3.36
N TRP A 43 -15.69 17.84 3.93
CA TRP A 43 -14.67 16.91 3.43
C TRP A 43 -14.86 16.56 1.94
N SER A 44 -16.10 16.56 1.46
CA SER A 44 -16.44 16.34 0.05
C SER A 44 -15.87 17.41 -0.90
N TYR A 45 -15.47 18.57 -0.39
CA TYR A 45 -14.86 19.64 -1.20
C TYR A 45 -13.33 19.49 -1.32
N ILE A 46 -12.72 18.62 -0.50
CA ILE A 46 -11.29 18.29 -0.61
C ILE A 46 -11.12 17.31 -1.77
N LYS A 47 -10.73 17.84 -2.94
CA LYS A 47 -10.48 17.02 -4.13
C LYS A 47 -9.19 16.21 -4.04
N ASN A 48 -8.15 16.82 -3.47
CA ASN A 48 -6.84 16.18 -3.33
C ASN A 48 -6.18 16.59 -2.02
N TYR A 49 -5.46 15.67 -1.43
CA TYR A 49 -4.59 15.92 -0.28
C TYR A 49 -3.35 15.04 -0.39
N GLN A 50 -2.22 15.54 0.10
CA GLN A 50 -0.96 14.81 0.04
C GLN A 50 -0.17 14.96 1.33
N ALA A 51 0.71 14.00 1.59
CA ALA A 51 1.69 14.11 2.65
C ALA A 51 2.57 15.37 2.43
N PRO A 52 3.09 15.97 3.52
CA PRO A 52 3.99 17.11 3.39
C PRO A 52 5.22 16.73 2.56
N PRO A 53 5.81 17.67 1.80
CA PRO A 53 6.91 17.39 0.89
C PRO A 53 8.12 16.84 1.63
N LEU A 54 8.90 15.99 0.95
CA LEU A 54 10.16 15.47 1.48
C LEU A 54 11.17 16.61 1.64
N LEU A 55 11.93 16.62 2.73
CA LEU A 55 12.94 17.65 3.01
C LEU A 55 13.95 17.80 1.87
N LYS A 56 14.41 16.69 1.29
CA LYS A 56 15.33 16.69 0.13
C LYS A 56 14.79 17.43 -1.10
N ASN A 57 13.47 17.53 -1.25
CA ASN A 57 12.84 18.24 -2.36
C ASN A 57 12.67 19.74 -2.07
N VAL A 58 12.71 20.13 -0.78
CA VAL A 58 12.44 21.50 -0.31
C VAL A 58 13.73 22.25 0.01
N VAL A 59 14.79 21.57 0.45
CA VAL A 59 16.02 22.17 1.00
C VAL A 59 16.67 23.22 0.09
N LYS A 60 16.61 23.04 -1.23
CA LYS A 60 17.17 24.00 -2.19
C LYS A 60 16.44 25.35 -2.29
N TYR A 61 15.22 25.43 -1.73
CA TYR A 61 14.37 26.63 -1.78
C TYR A 61 14.36 27.43 -0.47
N VAL A 62 14.94 26.89 0.60
CA VAL A 62 15.06 27.60 1.89
C VAL A 62 16.28 28.52 1.91
N PRO A 63 16.41 29.46 2.88
CA PRO A 63 17.56 30.36 2.96
C PRO A 63 18.90 29.64 2.90
N PRO A 64 19.94 30.20 2.24
CA PRO A 64 21.24 29.55 2.13
C PRO A 64 21.86 29.11 3.47
N SER A 65 21.66 29.90 4.53
CA SER A 65 22.13 29.58 5.89
C SER A 65 21.48 28.34 6.49
N TRP A 66 20.34 27.89 5.97
CA TRP A 66 19.63 26.70 6.44
C TRP A 66 20.02 25.43 5.68
N GLN A 67 20.64 25.57 4.50
CA GLN A 67 20.84 24.44 3.60
C GLN A 67 21.81 23.40 4.17
N GLU A 68 22.96 23.81 4.71
CA GLU A 68 23.92 22.85 5.26
C GLU A 68 23.41 22.11 6.52
N PRO A 69 22.78 22.79 7.51
CA PRO A 69 22.11 22.10 8.60
C PRO A 69 21.09 21.06 8.12
N LEU A 70 20.23 21.43 7.15
CA LEU A 70 19.18 20.55 6.65
C LEU A 70 19.71 19.42 5.75
N ASN A 71 20.77 19.66 4.98
CA ASN A 71 21.48 18.61 4.24
C ASN A 71 22.12 17.61 5.19
N THR A 72 22.62 18.06 6.35
CA THR A 72 23.10 17.16 7.40
C THR A 72 21.97 16.32 7.99
N VAL A 73 20.79 16.90 8.21
CA VAL A 73 19.59 16.14 8.62
C VAL A 73 19.19 15.10 7.57
N ILE A 74 19.26 15.43 6.28
CA ILE A 74 18.97 14.49 5.18
C ILE A 74 19.93 13.30 5.24
N ARG A 75 21.25 13.55 5.31
CA ARG A 75 22.27 12.48 5.40
C ARG A 75 22.06 11.59 6.63
N LEU A 76 21.79 12.21 7.77
CA LEU A 76 21.50 11.50 9.01
C LEU A 76 20.24 10.63 8.87
N ALA A 77 19.18 11.16 8.29
CA ALA A 77 17.95 10.41 8.10
C ALA A 77 18.11 9.27 7.09
N GLU A 78 18.94 9.43 6.05
CA GLU A 78 19.30 8.36 5.12
C GLU A 78 20.07 7.23 5.81
N GLN A 79 21.04 7.56 6.68
CA GLN A 79 21.78 6.60 7.51
C GLN A 79 20.85 5.75 8.40
N TYR A 80 19.83 6.37 8.98
CA TYR A 80 18.87 5.69 9.85
C TYR A 80 17.62 5.17 9.12
N HIS A 81 17.51 5.38 7.81
CA HIS A 81 16.34 5.07 6.99
C HIS A 81 15.03 5.68 7.55
N ILE A 82 15.08 6.95 7.94
CA ILE A 82 13.94 7.74 8.41
C ILE A 82 13.48 8.66 7.28
N ILE A 83 12.19 8.68 7.00
CA ILE A 83 11.64 9.67 6.06
C ILE A 83 11.52 11.00 6.79
N VAL A 84 12.06 12.07 6.19
CA VAL A 84 11.92 13.44 6.70
C VAL A 84 11.05 14.25 5.77
N ARG A 85 9.97 14.79 6.31
CA ARG A 85 9.06 15.71 5.61
C ARG A 85 9.13 17.08 6.27
N VAL A 86 8.74 18.09 5.49
CA VAL A 86 8.70 19.48 5.95
C VAL A 86 7.26 19.94 5.94
N PHE A 87 6.79 20.46 7.08
CA PHE A 87 5.49 21.09 7.18
C PHE A 87 5.64 22.56 7.59
N GLY A 88 4.53 23.24 7.82
CA GLY A 88 4.55 24.66 8.16
C GLY A 88 5.10 25.54 7.04
N ALA A 89 5.73 26.66 7.40
CA ALA A 89 6.14 27.69 6.43
C ALA A 89 7.15 27.19 5.38
N ALA A 90 8.07 26.32 5.80
CA ALA A 90 9.12 25.80 4.94
C ALA A 90 8.59 24.85 3.86
N ALA A 91 7.47 24.17 4.08
CA ALA A 91 6.83 23.33 3.07
C ALA A 91 6.40 24.12 1.82
N TYR A 92 6.14 25.42 1.99
CA TYR A 92 5.74 26.32 0.91
C TYR A 92 6.92 26.99 0.20
N ALA A 93 8.17 26.76 0.62
CA ALA A 93 9.35 27.38 0.00
C ALA A 93 9.38 27.24 -1.54
N PRO A 94 9.00 26.09 -2.14
CA PRO A 94 8.98 25.97 -3.61
C PRO A 94 7.92 26.84 -4.30
N LEU A 95 6.89 27.30 -3.57
CA LEU A 95 5.72 28.03 -4.09
C LEU A 95 5.70 29.51 -3.69
N LEU A 96 6.65 29.95 -2.86
CA LEU A 96 6.74 31.29 -2.32
C LEU A 96 8.01 31.98 -2.81
N ALA A 97 7.93 33.30 -3.03
CA ALA A 97 9.12 34.13 -3.18
C ALA A 97 9.92 34.11 -1.87
N HIS A 98 11.26 34.22 -1.95
CA HIS A 98 12.20 34.07 -0.84
C HIS A 98 11.94 34.98 0.38
N ASP A 99 11.10 36.00 0.25
CA ASP A 99 10.88 37.09 1.22
C ASP A 99 10.06 36.71 2.48
N LEU A 100 9.73 35.43 2.68
CA LEU A 100 8.89 34.98 3.81
C LEU A 100 9.63 34.28 4.95
N PHE A 101 10.92 33.99 4.80
CA PHE A 101 11.74 33.37 5.83
C PHE A 101 12.44 34.45 6.66
N ARG A 102 12.13 34.51 7.96
CA ARG A 102 12.87 35.38 8.89
C ARG A 102 14.07 34.63 9.42
N GLU A 103 15.13 35.34 9.76
CA GLU A 103 16.35 34.77 10.35
C GLU A 103 16.09 33.99 11.66
N LYS A 104 15.03 34.37 12.38
CA LYS A 104 14.57 33.69 13.61
C LYS A 104 13.55 32.56 13.37
N SER A 105 13.17 32.28 12.14
CA SER A 105 12.18 31.25 11.86
C SER A 105 12.71 29.85 12.19
N ASP A 106 11.83 29.04 12.75
CA ASP A 106 12.09 27.62 12.99
C ASP A 106 11.74 26.82 11.74
N VAL A 107 12.29 25.61 11.64
CA VAL A 107 11.95 24.64 10.61
C VAL A 107 11.20 23.48 11.25
N ASP A 108 9.96 23.30 10.80
CA ASP A 108 9.06 22.24 11.27
C ASP A 108 9.29 20.96 10.44
N LEU A 109 9.88 19.94 11.07
CA LEU A 109 10.18 18.66 10.43
C LEU A 109 9.34 17.53 11.02
N LEU A 110 8.86 16.66 10.14
CA LEU A 110 8.22 15.41 10.50
C LEU A 110 9.16 14.24 10.22
N PHE A 111 9.55 13.52 11.27
CA PHE A 111 10.35 12.30 11.20
C PHE A 111 9.44 11.08 11.21
N VAL A 112 9.51 10.23 10.18
CA VAL A 112 8.66 9.04 10.04
C VAL A 112 9.53 7.77 10.07
N PRO A 113 9.81 7.23 11.26
CA PRO A 113 10.54 5.97 11.41
C PRO A 113 9.65 4.76 11.10
N SER A 114 10.26 3.68 10.63
CA SER A 114 9.60 2.38 10.39
C SER A 114 9.77 1.40 11.56
N LYS A 115 10.76 1.62 12.43
CA LYS A 115 11.02 0.77 13.60
C LYS A 115 11.75 1.54 14.70
N ARG A 116 11.57 1.08 15.94
CA ARG A 116 12.19 1.67 17.13
C ARG A 116 13.70 1.83 17.04
N SER A 117 14.39 0.81 16.52
CA SER A 117 15.85 0.79 16.48
C SER A 117 16.48 1.89 15.64
N GLN A 118 15.70 2.56 14.79
CA GLN A 118 16.17 3.71 14.02
C GLN A 118 16.22 5.00 14.85
N VAL A 119 15.36 5.12 15.87
CA VAL A 119 15.06 6.41 16.49
C VAL A 119 16.07 6.80 17.55
N ASP A 120 16.47 5.87 18.42
CA ASP A 120 17.34 6.22 19.55
C ASP A 120 18.70 6.78 19.09
N GLY A 121 19.32 6.15 18.08
CA GLY A 121 20.57 6.64 17.48
C GLY A 121 20.37 7.94 16.69
N PHE A 122 19.31 8.01 15.88
CA PHE A 122 18.97 9.21 15.11
C PHE A 122 18.80 10.45 16.00
N LEU A 123 18.07 10.32 17.11
CA LEU A 123 17.82 11.44 18.01
C LEU A 123 19.08 11.89 18.75
N ALA A 124 19.96 10.97 19.14
CA ALA A 124 21.23 11.32 19.76
C ALA A 124 22.08 12.20 18.82
N GLU A 125 22.23 11.79 17.56
CA GLU A 125 22.97 12.56 16.56
C GLU A 125 22.25 13.86 16.17
N LEU A 126 20.91 13.87 16.13
CA LEU A 126 20.14 15.08 15.87
C LEU A 126 20.32 16.12 16.99
N ILE A 127 20.41 15.68 18.25
CA ILE A 127 20.71 16.58 19.39
C ILE A 127 22.07 17.24 19.18
N GLU A 128 23.12 16.47 18.87
CA GLU A 128 24.45 17.04 18.61
C GLU A 128 24.44 18.00 17.42
N LEU A 129 23.74 17.66 16.34
CA LEU A 129 23.56 18.53 15.18
C LEU A 129 22.94 19.88 15.59
N THR A 130 21.91 19.89 16.46
CA THR A 130 21.30 21.15 16.92
C THR A 130 22.23 22.00 17.80
N ARG A 131 23.31 21.44 18.35
CA ARG A 131 24.36 22.19 19.06
C ARG A 131 25.35 22.82 18.08
N VAL A 132 25.73 22.07 17.04
CA VAL A 132 26.63 22.55 15.97
C VAL A 132 25.96 23.64 15.13
N TYR A 133 24.68 23.43 14.79
CA TYR A 133 23.85 24.35 14.02
C TYR A 133 22.66 24.82 14.84
N PRO A 134 22.80 25.91 15.64
CA PRO A 134 21.70 26.45 16.43
C PRO A 134 20.61 27.11 15.57
N LYS A 135 20.89 27.38 14.29
CA LYS A 135 19.95 27.94 13.32
C LYS A 135 19.99 27.17 11.97
N PRO A 136 18.82 26.93 11.33
CA PRO A 136 17.48 27.14 11.88
C PRO A 136 17.24 26.26 13.10
N MET A 137 16.35 26.70 13.99
CA MET A 137 15.94 25.81 15.07
C MET A 137 15.14 24.66 14.46
N ILE A 138 15.63 23.44 14.63
CA ILE A 138 14.90 22.23 14.21
C ILE A 138 13.83 21.94 15.25
N ASP A 139 12.58 22.10 14.86
CA ASP A 139 11.40 21.73 15.62
C ASP A 139 10.61 20.64 14.87
N GLY A 140 9.60 20.09 15.53
CA GLY A 140 8.63 19.18 14.92
C GLY A 140 8.48 17.86 15.66
N GLU A 141 8.10 16.82 14.93
CA GLU A 141 7.44 15.66 15.52
C GLU A 141 7.95 14.34 14.91
N ILE A 142 7.89 13.27 15.70
CA ILE A 142 8.09 11.89 15.27
C ILE A 142 6.71 11.28 15.05
N ARG A 143 6.44 10.76 13.85
CA ARG A 143 5.19 10.07 13.53
C ARG A 143 5.28 8.59 13.83
N TRP A 144 4.45 8.13 14.75
CA TRP A 144 4.18 6.73 15.04
C TRP A 144 2.78 6.39 14.56
N LEU A 145 2.68 5.76 13.38
CA LEU A 145 1.41 5.45 12.71
C LEU A 145 0.53 6.71 12.51
N ASP A 146 -0.50 6.85 13.33
CA ASP A 146 -1.55 7.86 13.33
C ASP A 146 -1.35 8.94 14.40
N THR A 147 -0.22 8.91 15.11
CA THR A 147 0.08 9.81 16.22
C THR A 147 1.45 10.45 16.08
N ASP A 148 1.53 11.72 16.39
CA ASP A 148 2.77 12.50 16.37
C ASP A 148 3.19 12.87 17.78
N VAL A 149 4.49 12.81 18.05
CA VAL A 149 5.08 13.17 19.35
C VAL A 149 6.21 14.18 19.14
N PRO A 150 6.27 15.28 19.90
CA PRO A 150 7.39 16.22 19.80
C PRO A 150 8.73 15.50 19.97
N TRP A 151 9.65 15.65 19.02
CA TRP A 151 10.85 14.81 18.98
C TRP A 151 11.75 15.03 20.20
N ARG A 152 11.81 16.27 20.71
CA ARG A 152 12.58 16.64 21.92
C ARG A 152 12.02 15.97 23.17
N GLU A 153 10.69 15.90 23.29
CA GLU A 153 10.02 15.21 24.40
C GLU A 153 10.27 13.70 24.32
N TYR A 154 10.20 13.12 23.11
CA TYR A 154 10.46 11.70 22.92
C TYR A 154 11.94 11.31 23.18
N ALA A 155 12.88 12.22 22.92
CA ALA A 155 14.31 12.02 23.17
C ALA A 155 14.64 12.00 24.68
N GLU A 156 13.82 12.65 25.51
CA GLU A 156 14.00 12.72 26.97
C GLU A 156 13.53 11.42 27.65
N ILE A 157 14.43 10.44 27.74
CA ILE A 157 14.16 9.07 28.22
C ILE A 157 13.54 9.03 29.64
N LYS A 158 13.78 10.06 30.46
CA LYS A 158 13.19 10.20 31.80
C LYS A 158 11.66 10.27 31.77
N PHE A 159 11.06 10.75 30.68
CA PHE A 159 9.61 10.79 30.53
C PHE A 159 9.08 9.43 30.10
N LYS A 160 8.35 8.77 31.01
CA LYS A 160 7.69 7.48 30.74
C LYS A 160 6.45 7.64 29.86
N GLN A 161 5.85 8.82 29.86
CA GLN A 161 4.70 9.18 29.03
C GLN A 161 5.08 10.36 28.15
N CYS A 162 4.54 10.36 26.93
CA CYS A 162 4.66 11.49 26.02
C CYS A 162 3.27 12.02 25.66
N LEU A 163 3.17 13.33 25.49
CA LEU A 163 1.99 13.97 24.92
C LEU A 163 1.95 13.69 23.42
N VAL A 164 1.05 12.79 23.02
CA VAL A 164 0.83 12.50 21.60
C VAL A 164 -0.33 13.30 21.06
N LYS A 165 -0.16 13.70 19.81
CA LYS A 165 -1.16 14.42 19.03
C LYS A 165 -1.68 13.45 17.97
N SER A 166 -2.99 13.30 17.89
CA SER A 166 -3.68 12.77 16.71
C SER A 166 -4.51 13.90 16.11
N ILE A 167 -5.19 13.58 15.01
CA ILE A 167 -6.17 14.47 14.38
C ILE A 167 -7.34 14.83 15.32
N ASN A 168 -7.80 13.88 16.14
CA ASN A 168 -9.01 14.03 16.95
C ASN A 168 -8.71 14.46 18.40
N GLU A 169 -7.58 13.99 18.95
CA GLU A 169 -7.28 14.14 20.37
C GLU A 169 -5.81 14.42 20.65
N VAL A 170 -5.56 14.93 21.85
CA VAL A 170 -4.25 15.05 22.46
C VAL A 170 -4.31 14.30 23.78
N LYS A 171 -3.40 13.35 23.99
CA LYS A 171 -3.41 12.49 25.18
C LYS A 171 -2.00 12.09 25.59
N LEU A 172 -1.85 11.67 26.85
CA LEU A 172 -0.63 11.05 27.35
C LEU A 172 -0.64 9.56 27.01
N VAL A 173 0.45 9.08 26.40
CA VAL A 173 0.64 7.66 26.06
C VAL A 173 2.00 7.20 26.56
N GLU A 174 2.10 5.94 26.98
CA GLU A 174 3.37 5.36 27.39
C GLU A 174 4.39 5.37 26.24
N ARG A 175 5.58 5.95 26.46
CA ARG A 175 6.63 6.11 25.45
C ARG A 175 7.03 4.78 24.80
N SER A 176 7.11 3.71 25.60
CA SER A 176 7.47 2.36 25.14
C SER A 176 6.45 1.77 24.15
N SER A 177 5.18 2.16 24.30
CA SER A 177 4.05 1.65 23.50
C SER A 177 3.99 2.27 22.09
N LEU A 178 4.56 3.47 21.90
CA LEU A 178 4.51 4.18 20.62
C LEU A 178 5.20 3.37 19.51
N ALA A 179 6.40 2.88 19.82
CA ALA A 179 7.20 2.05 18.92
C ALA A 179 6.63 0.62 18.76
N SER A 180 6.05 0.04 19.82
CA SER A 180 5.52 -1.33 19.74
C SER A 180 4.32 -1.43 18.81
N ARG A 181 3.48 -0.38 18.73
CA ARG A 181 2.34 -0.31 17.79
C ARG A 181 2.77 -0.47 16.33
N VAL A 182 3.89 0.13 15.92
CA VAL A 182 4.41 -0.04 14.54
C VAL A 182 4.80 -1.49 14.28
N GLY A 183 5.48 -2.13 15.24
CA GLY A 183 5.84 -3.55 15.14
C GLY A 183 4.61 -4.46 15.06
N GLN A 184 3.57 -4.17 15.84
CA GLN A 184 2.30 -4.90 15.82
C GLN A 184 1.56 -4.75 14.50
N GLU A 185 1.44 -3.53 13.95
CA GLU A 185 0.80 -3.30 12.65
C GLU A 185 1.59 -4.00 11.53
N ARG A 186 2.92 -3.94 11.55
CA ARG A 186 3.78 -4.68 10.62
C ARG A 186 3.49 -6.19 10.62
N ILE A 187 3.41 -6.79 11.81
CA ILE A 187 3.06 -8.21 11.94
C ILE A 187 1.63 -8.47 11.47
N ARG A 188 0.68 -7.59 11.80
CA ARG A 188 -0.72 -7.70 11.38
C ARG A 188 -0.86 -7.69 9.86
N LEU A 189 -0.23 -6.73 9.17
CA LEU A 189 -0.30 -6.63 7.72
C LEU A 189 0.25 -7.89 7.02
N ALA A 190 1.40 -8.40 7.49
CA ALA A 190 1.98 -9.64 6.97
C ALA A 190 1.10 -10.87 7.25
N LYS A 191 0.49 -10.95 8.44
CA LYS A 191 -0.47 -12.02 8.77
C LYS A 191 -1.68 -12.00 7.85
N ILE A 192 -2.25 -10.83 7.56
CA ILE A 192 -3.36 -10.71 6.62
C ILE A 192 -2.96 -11.25 5.23
N THR A 193 -1.78 -10.90 4.72
CA THR A 193 -1.28 -11.40 3.42
C THR A 193 -1.16 -12.92 3.42
N LEU A 194 -0.54 -13.48 4.46
CA LEU A 194 -0.32 -14.91 4.60
C LEU A 194 -1.62 -15.68 4.75
N THR A 195 -2.56 -15.15 5.55
CA THR A 195 -3.89 -15.73 5.70
C THR A 195 -4.62 -15.73 4.37
N ALA A 196 -4.55 -14.65 3.58
CA ALA A 196 -5.18 -14.63 2.25
C ALA A 196 -4.63 -15.72 1.32
N LEU A 197 -3.31 -15.93 1.28
CA LEU A 197 -2.71 -17.05 0.52
C LEU A 197 -3.16 -18.42 1.04
N TYR A 198 -3.14 -18.62 2.36
CA TYR A 198 -3.58 -19.88 2.96
C TYR A 198 -5.06 -20.16 2.68
N ASP A 199 -5.89 -19.12 2.76
CA ASP A 199 -7.33 -19.18 2.56
C ASP A 199 -7.73 -19.39 1.11
N GLU A 200 -6.88 -19.00 0.18
CA GLU A 200 -6.98 -19.32 -1.24
C GLU A 200 -6.70 -20.81 -1.47
N LEU A 201 -5.62 -21.33 -0.87
CA LEU A 201 -5.20 -22.73 -1.00
C LEU A 201 -6.19 -23.73 -0.41
N ARG A 202 -6.92 -23.35 0.64
CA ARG A 202 -7.88 -24.24 1.32
C ARG A 202 -9.21 -24.40 0.58
N LEU A 203 -9.45 -23.64 -0.49
CA LEU A 203 -10.72 -23.71 -1.22
C LEU A 203 -10.84 -25.04 -1.97
N CYS A 204 -12.03 -25.64 -1.89
CA CYS A 204 -12.30 -26.93 -2.52
C CYS A 204 -13.77 -27.07 -2.92
N PRO A 205 -14.10 -27.38 -4.19
CA PRO A 205 -13.19 -27.59 -5.31
C PRO A 205 -12.70 -26.26 -5.88
N LYS A 206 -11.55 -26.31 -6.58
CA LYS A 206 -10.87 -25.17 -7.19
C LYS A 206 -10.54 -25.53 -8.65
N PRO A 207 -11.35 -25.14 -9.66
CA PRO A 207 -11.31 -25.76 -10.98
C PRO A 207 -9.93 -25.81 -11.64
N GLY A 208 -9.44 -27.03 -11.89
CA GLY A 208 -8.12 -27.27 -12.50
C GLY A 208 -6.92 -26.80 -11.68
N LEU A 209 -7.13 -26.31 -10.45
CA LEU A 209 -6.08 -25.88 -9.55
C LEU A 209 -5.90 -26.92 -8.44
N VAL A 210 -4.68 -26.95 -7.90
CA VAL A 210 -4.38 -27.69 -6.67
C VAL A 210 -5.32 -27.22 -5.55
N ASN A 211 -5.86 -28.19 -4.82
CA ASN A 211 -6.74 -27.99 -3.68
C ASN A 211 -6.50 -29.11 -2.64
N PRO A 212 -7.21 -29.14 -1.50
CA PRO A 212 -7.04 -30.17 -0.48
C PRO A 212 -7.34 -31.62 -0.91
N LEU A 213 -8.13 -31.84 -1.97
CA LEU A 213 -8.54 -33.17 -2.43
C LEU A 213 -7.67 -33.71 -3.57
N ASP A 214 -7.05 -32.84 -4.39
CA ASP A 214 -6.30 -33.24 -5.58
C ASP A 214 -5.26 -32.20 -6.04
N THR A 215 -4.41 -32.61 -6.97
CA THR A 215 -3.37 -31.76 -7.58
C THR A 215 -3.89 -30.91 -8.75
N GLY A 216 -5.19 -30.91 -9.02
CA GLY A 216 -5.79 -30.24 -10.17
C GLY A 216 -5.17 -30.69 -11.49
N SER A 217 -4.92 -29.71 -12.37
CA SER A 217 -4.29 -29.91 -13.68
C SER A 217 -2.76 -29.99 -13.62
N HIS A 218 -2.20 -30.31 -12.45
CA HIS A 218 -0.75 -30.31 -12.21
C HIS A 218 -0.28 -31.70 -11.81
N HIS A 219 0.94 -32.03 -12.24
CA HIS A 219 1.63 -33.28 -11.88
C HIS A 219 2.88 -33.02 -11.03
N ASP A 220 3.30 -31.76 -10.93
CA ASP A 220 4.53 -31.27 -10.31
C ASP A 220 4.28 -30.57 -8.96
N MET A 221 3.03 -30.34 -8.58
CA MET A 221 2.67 -29.68 -7.32
C MET A 221 1.42 -30.27 -6.66
N ASP A 222 1.42 -30.26 -5.34
CA ASP A 222 0.31 -30.61 -4.46
C ASP A 222 0.12 -29.54 -3.37
N MET A 223 -0.91 -29.70 -2.53
CA MET A 223 -1.21 -28.74 -1.46
C MET A 223 -0.05 -28.60 -0.46
N HIS A 224 0.68 -29.68 -0.18
CA HIS A 224 1.80 -29.65 0.76
C HIS A 224 2.96 -28.81 0.23
N LEU A 225 3.25 -28.89 -1.08
CA LEU A 225 4.25 -28.07 -1.75
C LEU A 225 3.85 -26.59 -1.73
N LEU A 226 2.58 -26.28 -1.98
CA LEU A 226 2.06 -24.92 -1.92
C LEU A 226 2.12 -24.34 -0.50
N TRP A 227 1.83 -25.13 0.53
CA TRP A 227 2.04 -24.71 1.92
C TRP A 227 3.50 -24.40 2.23
N ARG A 228 4.45 -25.25 1.81
CA ARG A 228 5.89 -24.99 1.99
C ARG A 228 6.30 -23.68 1.31
N SER A 229 5.74 -23.40 0.13
CA SER A 229 5.92 -22.14 -0.57
C SER A 229 5.40 -20.94 0.23
N VAL A 230 4.16 -20.95 0.74
CA VAL A 230 3.63 -19.87 1.58
C VAL A 230 4.49 -19.64 2.82
N PHE A 231 4.94 -20.72 3.47
CA PHE A 231 5.82 -20.62 4.63
C PHE A 231 7.18 -19.99 4.31
N ALA A 232 7.70 -20.16 3.09
CA ALA A 232 8.94 -19.55 2.64
C ALA A 232 8.81 -18.02 2.44
N LEU A 233 7.61 -17.54 2.13
CA LEU A 233 7.32 -16.13 1.84
C LEU A 233 7.11 -15.25 3.09
N ARG A 234 7.04 -15.83 4.30
CA ARG A 234 6.80 -15.09 5.55
C ARG A 234 7.74 -13.89 5.75
N HIS A 235 9.03 -14.08 5.50
CA HIS A 235 10.03 -13.03 5.64
C HIS A 235 10.01 -12.01 4.50
N TYR A 236 9.59 -12.43 3.31
CA TYR A 236 9.42 -11.54 2.17
C TYR A 236 8.36 -10.47 2.46
N PHE A 237 7.20 -10.86 3.00
CA PHE A 237 6.15 -9.89 3.32
C PHE A 237 6.60 -8.86 4.36
N LEU A 238 7.39 -9.25 5.37
CA LEU A 238 7.97 -8.30 6.31
C LEU A 238 8.95 -7.33 5.64
N ALA A 239 9.81 -7.81 4.74
CA ALA A 239 10.75 -6.97 4.01
C ALA A 239 10.04 -5.98 3.08
N ILE A 240 8.97 -6.42 2.41
CA ILE A 240 8.16 -5.57 1.54
C ILE A 240 7.42 -4.48 2.33
N ILE A 241 6.93 -4.78 3.54
CA ILE A 241 6.36 -3.75 4.43
C ILE A 241 7.40 -2.68 4.74
N ASP A 242 8.62 -3.10 5.08
CA ASP A 242 9.71 -2.18 5.42
C ASP A 242 10.05 -1.26 4.21
N LEU A 243 10.11 -1.82 3.00
CA LEU A 243 10.31 -1.05 1.76
C LEU A 243 9.13 -0.13 1.42
N GLY A 244 7.90 -0.57 1.64
CA GLY A 244 6.70 0.23 1.45
C GLY A 244 6.65 1.43 2.40
N GLN A 245 6.96 1.21 3.68
CA GLN A 245 7.08 2.28 4.69
C GLN A 245 8.15 3.31 4.31
N GLN A 246 9.26 2.87 3.73
CA GLN A 246 10.34 3.73 3.24
C GLN A 246 10.01 4.41 1.91
N GLN A 247 8.89 4.06 1.26
CA GLN A 247 8.56 4.51 -0.10
C GLN A 247 9.73 4.26 -1.06
N ALA A 248 10.37 3.09 -0.94
CA ALA A 248 11.55 2.74 -1.70
C ALA A 248 11.25 2.67 -3.22
N PRO A 249 12.25 2.93 -4.09
CA PRO A 249 12.08 2.78 -5.52
C PRO A 249 11.65 1.36 -5.92
N PHE A 250 10.92 1.23 -7.03
CA PHE A 250 10.38 -0.05 -7.49
C PHE A 250 11.47 -1.13 -7.66
N ASP A 251 12.68 -0.77 -8.10
CA ASP A 251 13.78 -1.72 -8.25
C ASP A 251 14.14 -2.45 -6.94
N LYS A 252 14.00 -1.79 -5.79
CA LYS A 252 14.23 -2.46 -4.49
C LYS A 252 13.14 -3.46 -4.15
N LEU A 253 11.88 -3.16 -4.49
CA LEU A 253 10.78 -4.12 -4.36
C LEU A 253 11.01 -5.32 -5.30
N ARG A 254 11.47 -5.05 -6.54
CA ARG A 254 11.78 -6.08 -7.54
C ARG A 254 12.93 -6.98 -7.09
N GLU A 255 14.02 -6.42 -6.57
CA GLU A 255 15.12 -7.19 -5.98
C GLU A 255 14.62 -8.14 -4.88
N GLN A 256 13.76 -7.66 -3.97
CA GLN A 256 13.17 -8.50 -2.94
C GLN A 256 12.21 -9.56 -3.50
N GLY A 257 11.44 -9.24 -4.54
CA GLY A 257 10.61 -10.19 -5.27
C GLY A 257 11.43 -11.34 -5.86
N ILE A 258 12.57 -11.03 -6.51
CA ILE A 258 13.50 -12.05 -7.05
C ILE A 258 14.06 -12.93 -5.94
N VAL A 259 14.46 -12.34 -4.81
CA VAL A 259 14.92 -13.12 -3.64
C VAL A 259 13.81 -14.05 -3.13
N ALA A 260 12.57 -13.60 -3.10
CA ALA A 260 11.42 -14.40 -2.68
C ALA A 260 11.11 -15.53 -3.67
N GLU A 261 11.15 -15.26 -4.98
CA GLU A 261 11.01 -16.26 -6.04
C GLU A 261 12.08 -17.35 -5.90
N ASN A 262 13.35 -16.97 -5.73
CA ASN A 262 14.45 -17.92 -5.55
C ASN A 262 14.29 -18.78 -4.29
N LYS A 263 13.88 -18.18 -3.16
CA LYS A 263 13.61 -18.91 -1.92
C LYS A 263 12.43 -19.86 -2.07
N MET A 264 11.38 -19.42 -2.76
CA MET A 264 10.22 -20.25 -3.08
C MET A 264 10.67 -21.46 -3.90
N LEU A 265 11.35 -21.24 -5.04
CA LEU A 265 11.85 -22.30 -5.92
C LEU A 265 12.76 -23.29 -5.19
N ALA A 266 13.68 -22.80 -4.36
CA ALA A 266 14.55 -23.67 -3.55
C ALA A 266 13.75 -24.55 -2.58
N ARG A 267 12.63 -24.07 -2.04
CA ARG A 267 11.75 -24.81 -1.13
C ARG A 267 10.76 -25.73 -1.85
N THR A 268 10.54 -25.51 -3.13
CA THR A 268 9.62 -26.29 -3.97
C THR A 268 10.34 -27.14 -5.02
N ALA A 269 11.64 -27.39 -4.85
CA ALA A 269 12.46 -28.18 -5.79
C ALA A 269 12.38 -27.67 -7.26
N GLY A 270 12.31 -26.35 -7.44
CA GLY A 270 12.24 -25.70 -8.75
C GLY A 270 10.83 -25.54 -9.31
N VAL A 271 9.79 -26.01 -8.62
CA VAL A 271 8.40 -25.88 -9.07
C VAL A 271 7.89 -24.46 -8.85
N ASN A 272 7.35 -23.85 -9.92
CA ASN A 272 6.81 -22.51 -9.88
C ASN A 272 5.40 -22.51 -9.26
N THR A 273 5.25 -21.92 -8.07
CA THR A 273 3.98 -21.93 -7.32
C THR A 273 3.30 -20.56 -7.27
N HIS A 274 3.79 -19.61 -6.47
CA HIS A 274 3.11 -18.34 -6.15
C HIS A 274 3.79 -17.12 -6.80
N ARG A 275 4.32 -17.24 -8.01
CA ARG A 275 5.05 -16.14 -8.65
C ARG A 275 4.18 -14.89 -8.88
N GLY A 276 2.97 -15.06 -9.39
CA GLY A 276 2.02 -13.94 -9.55
C GLY A 276 1.57 -13.39 -8.20
N GLY A 277 1.34 -14.27 -7.22
CA GLY A 277 1.05 -13.89 -5.83
C GLY A 277 2.16 -13.03 -5.20
N ILE A 278 3.45 -13.38 -5.38
CA ILE A 278 4.60 -12.59 -4.92
C ILE A 278 4.53 -11.17 -5.50
N PHE A 279 4.23 -11.03 -6.79
CA PHE A 279 4.15 -9.75 -7.47
C PHE A 279 2.94 -8.92 -6.99
N HIS A 280 1.73 -9.47 -7.10
CA HIS A 280 0.48 -8.77 -6.79
C HIS A 280 0.39 -8.40 -5.30
N LEU A 281 0.60 -9.37 -4.40
CA LEU A 281 0.55 -9.13 -2.96
C LEU A 281 1.74 -8.28 -2.50
N GLY A 282 2.90 -8.41 -3.15
CA GLY A 282 4.06 -7.56 -2.86
C GLY A 282 3.77 -6.08 -3.08
N LEU A 283 3.25 -5.73 -4.27
CA LEU A 283 2.87 -4.35 -4.59
C LEU A 283 1.75 -3.83 -3.67
N LEU A 284 0.71 -4.64 -3.45
CA LEU A 284 -0.40 -4.29 -2.57
C LEU A 284 0.07 -4.00 -1.14
N LEU A 285 0.89 -4.90 -0.59
CA LEU A 285 1.38 -4.81 0.76
C LEU A 285 2.32 -3.62 0.93
N ALA A 286 3.21 -3.36 -0.04
CA ALA A 286 4.05 -2.18 -0.03
C ALA A 286 3.22 -0.89 -0.06
N ALA A 287 2.23 -0.80 -0.95
CA ALA A 287 1.35 0.36 -1.06
C ALA A 287 0.57 0.58 0.24
N ARG A 288 -0.03 -0.48 0.80
CA ARG A 288 -0.74 -0.40 2.08
C ARG A 288 0.20 -0.01 3.23
N ALA A 289 1.45 -0.45 3.24
CA ALA A 289 2.42 -0.10 4.27
C ALA A 289 2.92 1.35 4.15
N SER A 290 2.89 1.93 2.94
CA SER A 290 3.34 3.30 2.65
C SER A 290 2.42 4.40 3.18
N GLN A 291 1.20 4.03 3.60
CA GLN A 291 0.18 4.96 4.06
C GLN A 291 -0.68 4.35 5.18
N PRO A 292 -1.39 5.18 5.97
CA PRO A 292 -2.35 4.69 6.96
C PRO A 292 -3.51 3.89 6.36
N ALA A 293 -4.33 3.30 7.23
CA ALA A 293 -5.51 2.55 6.82
C ALA A 293 -6.48 3.45 6.03
N THR A 294 -6.92 2.99 4.87
CA THR A 294 -7.70 3.79 3.92
C THR A 294 -8.52 2.88 3.00
N THR A 295 -9.25 3.46 2.06
CA THR A 295 -10.11 2.71 1.13
C THR A 295 -9.29 1.88 0.14
N ALA A 296 -9.91 0.84 -0.41
CA ALA A 296 -9.28 -0.03 -1.39
C ALA A 296 -8.79 0.74 -2.62
N GLN A 297 -9.61 1.69 -3.09
CA GLN A 297 -9.32 2.63 -4.17
C GLN A 297 -8.00 3.36 -3.92
N LYS A 298 -7.84 3.95 -2.73
CA LYS A 298 -6.64 4.71 -2.35
C LYS A 298 -5.42 3.82 -2.19
N ILE A 299 -5.57 2.58 -1.73
CA ILE A 299 -4.45 1.61 -1.67
C ILE A 299 -3.97 1.27 -3.09
N CYS A 300 -4.88 0.98 -4.01
CA CYS A 300 -4.52 0.64 -5.38
C CYS A 300 -3.98 1.85 -6.17
N ALA A 301 -4.56 3.04 -6.00
CA ALA A 301 -4.04 4.28 -6.60
C ALA A 301 -2.60 4.57 -6.14
N ARG A 302 -2.30 4.29 -4.86
CA ARG A 302 -0.97 4.49 -4.28
C ARG A 302 0.14 3.68 -4.99
N ILE A 303 -0.20 2.55 -5.60
CA ILE A 303 0.75 1.75 -6.40
C ILE A 303 1.23 2.55 -7.61
N LEU A 304 0.31 3.22 -8.32
CA LEU A 304 0.65 4.02 -9.49
C LEU A 304 1.38 5.31 -9.10
N GLU A 305 0.96 5.95 -8.00
CA GLU A 305 1.63 7.15 -7.49
C GLU A 305 3.10 6.91 -7.13
N LEU A 306 3.42 5.75 -6.57
CA LEU A 306 4.78 5.43 -6.13
C LEU A 306 5.65 4.79 -7.21
N TRP A 307 5.07 3.98 -8.09
CA TRP A 307 5.84 3.10 -8.97
C TRP A 307 5.33 3.04 -10.42
N GLY A 308 4.33 3.84 -10.81
CA GLY A 308 3.72 3.76 -12.14
C GLY A 308 4.72 4.04 -13.28
N GLU A 309 5.60 5.02 -13.10
CA GLU A 309 6.63 5.36 -14.08
C GLU A 309 7.67 4.23 -14.23
N GLU A 310 8.17 3.70 -13.11
CA GLU A 310 9.14 2.60 -13.10
C GLU A 310 8.53 1.30 -13.62
N LEU A 311 7.27 0.99 -13.30
CA LEU A 311 6.55 -0.15 -13.85
C LEU A 311 6.41 -0.05 -15.37
N THR A 312 6.13 1.15 -15.88
CA THR A 312 6.03 1.42 -17.33
C THR A 312 7.39 1.23 -18.00
N ARG A 313 8.46 1.76 -17.41
CA ARG A 313 9.83 1.59 -17.90
C ARG A 313 10.23 0.11 -17.88
N HIS A 314 9.88 -0.61 -16.83
CA HIS A 314 10.13 -2.04 -16.70
C HIS A 314 9.40 -2.84 -17.77
N GLN A 315 8.13 -2.51 -18.08
CA GLN A 315 7.39 -3.12 -19.18
C GLN A 315 8.14 -2.97 -20.51
N MET A 316 8.67 -1.78 -20.80
CA MET A 316 9.43 -1.52 -22.04
C MET A 316 10.73 -2.33 -22.11
N GLN A 317 11.48 -2.40 -21.00
CA GLN A 317 12.77 -3.10 -20.94
C GLN A 317 12.63 -4.62 -20.97
N THR A 318 11.56 -5.17 -20.38
CA THR A 318 11.38 -6.62 -20.24
C THR A 318 10.67 -7.29 -21.40
N ARG A 319 10.25 -6.54 -22.44
CA ARG A 319 9.78 -7.11 -23.72
C ARG A 319 10.77 -8.10 -24.36
N ALA A 320 12.04 -8.07 -23.97
CA ALA A 320 13.08 -8.99 -24.41
C ALA A 320 13.19 -10.31 -23.62
N LEU A 321 12.49 -10.48 -22.48
CA LEU A 321 12.55 -11.69 -21.64
C LEU A 321 11.46 -12.72 -22.00
N ASN A 322 11.64 -13.98 -21.56
CA ASN A 322 10.84 -15.15 -21.93
C ASN A 322 10.05 -15.76 -20.75
N SER A 323 9.34 -14.96 -19.95
CA SER A 323 8.36 -15.53 -19.01
C SER A 323 7.10 -16.03 -19.74
N HIS A 324 6.36 -16.98 -19.17
CA HIS A 324 5.11 -17.47 -19.78
C HIS A 324 4.11 -16.32 -20.04
N GLY A 325 3.98 -15.39 -19.08
CA GLY A 325 3.10 -14.21 -19.25
C GLY A 325 3.55 -13.28 -20.38
N GLN A 326 4.86 -13.10 -20.58
CA GLN A 326 5.39 -12.29 -21.68
C GLN A 326 5.22 -12.98 -23.04
N LEU A 327 5.38 -14.31 -23.10
CA LEU A 327 5.10 -15.08 -24.31
C LEU A 327 3.62 -15.01 -24.68
N VAL A 328 2.74 -15.13 -23.68
CA VAL A 328 1.29 -14.95 -23.85
C VAL A 328 0.98 -13.54 -24.37
N PHE A 329 1.57 -12.49 -23.78
CA PHE A 329 1.37 -11.12 -24.25
C PHE A 329 1.86 -10.93 -25.70
N LYS A 330 3.03 -11.47 -26.06
CA LYS A 330 3.57 -11.40 -27.43
C LYS A 330 2.69 -12.12 -28.44
N GLN A 331 2.13 -13.27 -28.06
CA GLN A 331 1.34 -14.10 -28.96
C GLN A 331 -0.10 -13.60 -29.10
N TRP A 332 -0.73 -13.20 -27.99
CA TRP A 332 -2.17 -12.97 -27.91
C TRP A 332 -2.57 -11.52 -27.61
N HIS A 333 -1.61 -10.64 -27.30
CA HIS A 333 -1.85 -9.24 -26.93
C HIS A 333 -2.85 -9.06 -25.77
N ARG A 334 -2.98 -10.08 -24.91
CA ARG A 334 -3.85 -10.05 -23.73
C ARG A 334 -3.11 -9.52 -22.51
N PRO A 335 -3.74 -8.67 -21.69
CA PRO A 335 -3.11 -8.09 -20.50
C PRO A 335 -2.80 -9.16 -19.45
N GLY A 336 -1.61 -9.07 -18.83
CA GLY A 336 -1.19 -9.94 -17.74
C GLY A 336 -1.14 -9.23 -16.39
N ALA A 337 -0.36 -9.81 -15.47
CA ALA A 337 -0.19 -9.31 -14.12
C ALA A 337 0.35 -7.86 -14.08
N LEU A 338 1.28 -7.52 -14.97
CA LEU A 338 1.89 -6.20 -15.04
C LEU A 338 0.89 -5.16 -15.56
N GLU A 339 0.14 -5.47 -16.62
CA GLU A 339 -0.92 -4.60 -17.15
C GLU A 339 -2.01 -4.37 -16.10
N MET A 340 -2.34 -5.39 -15.30
CA MET A 340 -3.28 -5.23 -14.19
C MET A 340 -2.75 -4.24 -13.13
N ALA A 341 -1.45 -4.31 -12.80
CA ALA A 341 -0.83 -3.34 -11.89
C ALA A 341 -0.79 -1.93 -12.48
N LEU A 342 -0.45 -1.79 -13.77
CA LEU A 342 -0.41 -0.51 -14.50
C LEU A 342 -1.80 0.14 -14.66
N SER A 343 -2.86 -0.66 -14.65
CA SER A 343 -4.24 -0.15 -14.59
C SER A 343 -4.63 0.40 -13.22
N GLY A 344 -3.76 0.27 -12.21
CA GLY A 344 -4.11 0.55 -10.82
C GLY A 344 -5.14 -0.44 -10.27
N TYR A 345 -5.15 -1.67 -10.80
CA TYR A 345 -6.11 -2.72 -10.44
C TYR A 345 -7.58 -2.29 -10.62
N ALA A 346 -7.89 -1.52 -11.67
CA ALA A 346 -9.21 -0.96 -11.91
C ALA A 346 -10.34 -2.00 -11.86
N PHE A 347 -10.17 -3.14 -12.56
CA PHE A 347 -11.13 -4.26 -12.52
C PHE A 347 -11.34 -4.83 -11.11
N VAL A 348 -10.26 -4.93 -10.31
CA VAL A 348 -10.38 -5.44 -8.95
C VAL A 348 -11.20 -4.49 -8.09
N VAL A 349 -10.92 -3.19 -8.17
CA VAL A 349 -11.55 -2.18 -7.30
C VAL A 349 -13.00 -1.90 -7.71
N ASN A 350 -13.29 -1.88 -9.01
CA ASN A 350 -14.59 -1.49 -9.54
C ASN A 350 -15.56 -2.67 -9.67
N ASP A 351 -15.06 -3.89 -9.89
CA ASP A 351 -15.90 -5.05 -10.19
C ASP A 351 -15.70 -6.19 -9.18
N ALA A 352 -14.48 -6.70 -9.05
CA ALA A 352 -14.25 -7.95 -8.32
C ALA A 352 -14.37 -7.81 -6.78
N LEU A 353 -13.88 -6.72 -6.18
CA LEU A 353 -13.99 -6.46 -4.76
C LEU A 353 -15.44 -6.17 -4.33
N PRO A 354 -16.22 -5.32 -5.05
CA PRO A 354 -17.65 -5.20 -4.81
C PRO A 354 -18.39 -6.53 -4.90
N PHE A 355 -18.10 -7.35 -5.91
CA PHE A 355 -18.68 -8.69 -6.04
C PHE A 355 -18.33 -9.58 -4.83
N TYR A 356 -17.08 -9.59 -4.38
CA TYR A 356 -16.64 -10.34 -3.21
C TYR A 356 -17.36 -9.91 -1.93
N ARG A 357 -17.45 -8.60 -1.69
CA ARG A 357 -18.14 -8.02 -0.52
C ARG A 357 -19.63 -8.35 -0.54
N GLN A 358 -20.27 -8.28 -1.70
CA GLN A 358 -21.66 -8.70 -1.86
C GLN A 358 -21.84 -10.19 -1.55
N ALA A 359 -20.95 -11.04 -2.06
CA ALA A 359 -21.01 -12.47 -1.81
C ALA A 359 -20.79 -12.81 -0.31
N LEU A 360 -19.89 -12.10 0.38
CA LEU A 360 -19.68 -12.23 1.82
C LEU A 360 -20.91 -11.82 2.64
N ALA A 361 -21.66 -10.81 2.20
CA ALA A 361 -22.88 -10.39 2.87
C ALA A 361 -24.04 -11.38 2.69
N GLN A 362 -23.97 -12.24 1.67
CA GLN A 362 -25.05 -13.17 1.30
C GLN A 362 -24.82 -14.60 1.81
N ASP A 363 -23.57 -15.06 1.86
CA ASP A 363 -23.23 -16.45 2.12
C ASP A 363 -22.02 -16.58 3.08
N HIS A 364 -21.82 -17.79 3.62
CA HIS A 364 -20.61 -18.13 4.39
C HIS A 364 -19.33 -17.86 3.57
N GLU A 365 -18.25 -17.42 4.24
CA GLU A 365 -17.00 -16.98 3.59
C GLU A 365 -16.46 -17.97 2.54
N PHE A 366 -16.56 -19.26 2.83
CA PHE A 366 -16.16 -20.33 1.90
C PHE A 366 -16.87 -20.23 0.54
N TYR A 367 -18.19 -20.05 0.54
CA TYR A 367 -18.99 -19.94 -0.68
C TYR A 367 -18.74 -18.61 -1.38
N ALA A 368 -18.59 -17.52 -0.61
CA ALA A 368 -18.25 -16.20 -1.15
C ALA A 368 -16.92 -16.21 -1.92
N ARG A 369 -15.89 -16.85 -1.35
CA ARG A 369 -14.57 -16.98 -1.99
C ARG A 369 -14.61 -17.91 -3.21
N SER A 370 -15.32 -19.03 -3.13
CA SER A 370 -15.50 -19.95 -4.27
C SER A 370 -16.25 -19.27 -5.43
N ARG A 371 -17.30 -18.50 -5.12
CA ARG A 371 -18.06 -17.72 -6.10
C ARG A 371 -17.23 -16.59 -6.69
N THR A 372 -16.37 -15.96 -5.90
CA THR A 372 -15.46 -14.90 -6.36
C THR A 372 -14.37 -15.47 -7.26
N LEU A 373 -13.82 -16.65 -6.95
CA LEU A 373 -12.92 -17.35 -7.87
C LEU A 373 -13.60 -17.63 -9.22
N LEU A 374 -14.83 -18.13 -9.19
CA LEU A 374 -15.62 -18.35 -10.40
C LEU A 374 -15.85 -17.04 -11.18
N PHE A 375 -16.11 -15.93 -10.50
CA PHE A 375 -16.20 -14.60 -11.11
C PHE A 375 -14.89 -14.17 -11.77
N LEU A 376 -13.75 -14.38 -11.12
CA LEU A 376 -12.44 -14.06 -11.72
C LEU A 376 -12.18 -14.93 -12.97
N ILE A 377 -12.45 -16.23 -12.90
CA ILE A 377 -12.32 -17.14 -14.06
C ILE A 377 -13.21 -16.71 -15.23
N ALA A 378 -14.37 -16.11 -14.95
CA ALA A 378 -15.32 -15.65 -15.96
C ALA A 378 -14.89 -14.39 -16.73
N TYR A 379 -14.04 -13.54 -16.14
CA TYR A 379 -13.79 -12.18 -16.65
C TYR A 379 -12.31 -11.78 -16.73
N VAL A 380 -11.41 -12.53 -16.11
CA VAL A 380 -9.96 -12.28 -16.21
C VAL A 380 -9.40 -13.08 -17.40
N ASP A 381 -8.59 -12.41 -18.22
CA ASP A 381 -7.78 -13.05 -19.26
C ASP A 381 -6.59 -13.78 -18.60
N ASP A 382 -6.85 -14.95 -18.03
CA ASP A 382 -5.87 -15.70 -17.25
C ASP A 382 -4.72 -16.22 -18.12
N SER A 383 -3.53 -15.63 -17.92
CA SER A 383 -2.32 -16.01 -18.66
C SER A 383 -1.93 -17.48 -18.49
N THR A 384 -2.32 -18.16 -17.41
CA THR A 384 -2.04 -19.58 -17.20
C THR A 384 -2.93 -20.45 -18.09
N ILE A 385 -4.19 -20.05 -18.29
CA ILE A 385 -5.08 -20.71 -19.25
C ILE A 385 -4.60 -20.45 -20.68
N LEU A 386 -4.29 -19.20 -21.01
CA LEU A 386 -3.78 -18.83 -22.35
C LEU A 386 -2.50 -19.58 -22.70
N TRP A 387 -1.58 -19.74 -21.75
CA TRP A 387 -0.36 -20.51 -21.94
C TRP A 387 -0.64 -22.00 -22.21
N ARG A 388 -1.60 -22.60 -21.51
CA ARG A 388 -1.88 -24.05 -21.56
C ARG A 388 -2.79 -24.46 -22.72
N GLY A 389 -3.77 -23.62 -23.07
CA GLY A 389 -4.83 -23.96 -24.03
C GLY A 389 -5.14 -22.90 -25.08
N GLY A 390 -4.46 -21.75 -25.05
CA GLY A 390 -4.68 -20.66 -26.00
C GLY A 390 -6.02 -19.93 -25.81
N GLU A 391 -6.33 -19.04 -26.76
CA GLU A 391 -7.51 -18.17 -26.70
C GLU A 391 -8.83 -18.94 -26.74
N GLY A 392 -8.93 -20.00 -27.55
CA GLY A 392 -10.13 -20.82 -27.62
C GLY A 392 -10.47 -21.50 -26.29
N ALA A 393 -9.47 -22.00 -25.56
CA ALA A 393 -9.68 -22.56 -24.23
C ALA A 393 -10.12 -21.48 -23.23
N LEU A 394 -9.50 -20.29 -23.26
CA LEU A 394 -9.91 -19.18 -22.40
C LEU A 394 -11.38 -18.81 -22.62
N MET A 395 -11.80 -18.65 -23.88
CA MET A 395 -13.19 -18.31 -24.22
C MET A 395 -14.18 -19.36 -23.71
N ALA A 396 -13.90 -20.65 -23.93
CA ALA A 396 -14.77 -21.74 -23.46
C ALA A 396 -14.88 -21.79 -21.93
N VAL A 397 -13.75 -21.62 -21.24
CA VAL A 397 -13.70 -21.58 -19.77
C VAL A 397 -14.48 -20.38 -19.22
N GLN A 398 -14.31 -19.20 -19.80
CA GLN A 398 -15.03 -18.00 -19.39
C GLN A 398 -16.53 -18.12 -19.66
N GLU A 399 -16.94 -18.70 -20.79
CA GLU A 399 -18.35 -18.93 -21.11
C GLU A 399 -18.99 -19.89 -20.10
N GLU A 400 -18.31 -20.99 -19.79
CA GLU A 400 -18.80 -21.94 -18.81
C GLU A 400 -18.87 -21.30 -17.41
N ALA A 401 -17.86 -20.53 -17.02
CA ALA A 401 -17.86 -19.86 -15.73
C ALA A 401 -19.01 -18.84 -15.61
N ARG A 402 -19.26 -18.06 -16.66
CA ARG A 402 -20.42 -17.14 -16.75
C ARG A 402 -21.74 -17.90 -16.66
N TYR A 403 -21.85 -19.06 -17.29
CA TYR A 403 -23.04 -19.91 -17.19
C TYR A 403 -23.30 -20.33 -15.74
N ILE A 404 -22.28 -20.83 -15.04
CA ILE A 404 -22.40 -21.27 -13.64
C ILE A 404 -22.79 -20.10 -12.72
N LEU A 405 -22.21 -18.91 -12.91
CA LEU A 405 -22.56 -17.72 -12.11
C LEU A 405 -24.04 -17.34 -12.23
N LYS A 406 -24.61 -17.48 -13.44
CA LYS A 406 -26.01 -17.18 -13.74
C LYS A 406 -26.99 -18.21 -13.15
N MET A 407 -26.53 -19.43 -12.84
CA MET A 407 -27.39 -20.48 -12.28
C MET A 407 -27.84 -20.19 -10.83
N GLY A 408 -27.17 -19.28 -10.11
CA GLY A 408 -27.51 -18.90 -8.74
C GLY A 408 -26.35 -19.04 -7.75
N PRO A 409 -26.63 -18.99 -6.43
CA PRO A 409 -25.60 -19.03 -5.38
C PRO A 409 -24.95 -20.42 -5.27
N MET A 410 -23.73 -20.47 -4.73
CA MET A 410 -22.98 -21.73 -4.57
C MET A 410 -23.60 -22.67 -3.52
N THR A 411 -24.46 -22.15 -2.65
CA THR A 411 -25.26 -22.93 -1.70
C THR A 411 -26.32 -23.80 -2.38
N ASN A 412 -26.67 -23.53 -3.63
CA ASN A 412 -27.57 -24.37 -4.41
C ASN A 412 -26.84 -25.64 -4.89
N SER A 413 -27.39 -26.82 -4.55
CA SER A 413 -26.79 -28.12 -4.87
C SER A 413 -26.57 -28.36 -6.37
N LYS A 414 -27.43 -27.83 -7.25
CA LYS A 414 -27.25 -27.95 -8.71
C LYS A 414 -26.10 -27.08 -9.20
N VAL A 415 -25.95 -25.88 -8.64
CA VAL A 415 -24.82 -24.97 -8.94
C VAL A 415 -23.52 -25.60 -8.45
N TRP A 416 -23.52 -26.13 -7.22
CA TRP A 416 -22.37 -26.82 -6.64
C TRP A 416 -21.96 -28.06 -7.45
N ALA A 417 -22.91 -28.89 -7.86
CA ALA A 417 -22.63 -30.04 -8.73
C ALA A 417 -22.03 -29.62 -10.08
N ARG A 418 -22.53 -28.53 -10.68
CA ARG A 418 -21.98 -27.98 -11.92
C ARG A 418 -20.57 -27.41 -11.71
N TRP A 419 -20.31 -26.74 -10.59
CA TRP A 419 -18.99 -26.24 -10.18
C TRP A 419 -17.98 -27.37 -10.00
N LEU A 420 -18.37 -28.46 -9.34
CA LEU A 420 -17.53 -29.66 -9.20
C LEU A 420 -17.25 -30.33 -10.55
N ALA A 421 -18.27 -30.46 -11.41
CA ALA A 421 -18.09 -30.99 -12.76
C ALA A 421 -17.16 -30.10 -13.62
N PHE A 422 -17.24 -28.78 -13.45
CA PHE A 422 -16.34 -27.84 -14.11
C PHE A 422 -14.89 -28.03 -13.64
N HIS A 423 -14.69 -28.28 -12.35
CA HIS A 423 -13.37 -28.58 -11.82
C HIS A 423 -12.72 -29.80 -12.50
N TYR A 424 -13.43 -30.92 -12.62
CA TYR A 424 -12.89 -32.10 -13.32
C TYR A 424 -12.74 -31.88 -14.84
N ARG A 425 -13.62 -31.09 -15.47
CA ARG A 425 -13.41 -30.69 -16.88
C ARG A 425 -12.11 -29.92 -17.07
N MET A 426 -11.78 -29.00 -16.17
CA MET A 426 -10.53 -28.25 -16.22
C MET A 426 -9.32 -29.18 -16.08
N ILE A 427 -9.39 -30.16 -15.17
CA ILE A 427 -8.36 -31.21 -15.00
C ILE A 427 -8.16 -32.00 -16.29
N ASN A 428 -9.24 -32.53 -16.87
CA ASN A 428 -9.17 -33.36 -18.08
C ASN A 428 -8.57 -32.61 -19.28
N ASN A 429 -8.80 -31.30 -19.36
CA ASN A 429 -8.23 -30.43 -20.39
C ASN A 429 -6.87 -29.83 -19.99
N LYS A 430 -6.32 -30.21 -18.84
CA LYS A 430 -5.04 -29.71 -18.29
C LYS A 430 -5.00 -28.19 -18.09
N LEU A 431 -6.15 -27.54 -17.92
CA LEU A 431 -6.29 -26.09 -17.77
C LEU A 431 -6.25 -25.69 -16.30
N SER A 432 -5.59 -24.57 -15.98
CA SER A 432 -5.50 -24.08 -14.61
C SER A 432 -5.56 -22.55 -14.57
N PRO A 433 -6.52 -21.93 -13.86
CA PRO A 433 -6.63 -20.48 -13.74
C PRO A 433 -5.76 -19.92 -12.61
N GLY A 434 -4.44 -20.02 -12.77
CA GLY A 434 -3.45 -19.56 -11.78
C GLY A 434 -3.48 -18.06 -11.53
N GLY A 435 -3.69 -17.24 -12.57
CA GLY A 435 -3.78 -15.79 -12.41
C GLY A 435 -5.03 -15.37 -11.62
N SER A 436 -6.14 -16.06 -11.83
CA SER A 436 -7.39 -15.85 -11.10
C SER A 436 -7.25 -16.21 -9.62
N ALA A 437 -6.51 -17.29 -9.31
CA ALA A 437 -6.18 -17.67 -7.94
C ALA A 437 -5.33 -16.60 -7.23
N ASP A 438 -4.29 -16.09 -7.88
CA ASP A 438 -3.45 -15.01 -7.34
C ASP A 438 -4.27 -13.74 -7.05
N LEU A 439 -5.21 -13.39 -7.93
CA LEU A 439 -6.11 -12.25 -7.74
C LEU A 439 -7.14 -12.47 -6.64
N LEU A 440 -7.59 -13.70 -6.40
CA LEU A 440 -8.46 -14.01 -5.27
C LEU A 440 -7.73 -13.72 -3.94
N ALA A 441 -6.48 -14.16 -3.80
CA ALA A 441 -5.66 -13.84 -2.63
C ALA A 441 -5.45 -12.33 -2.49
N PHE A 442 -5.21 -11.62 -3.60
CA PHE A 442 -5.13 -10.16 -3.61
C PHE A 442 -6.40 -9.49 -3.08
N ILE A 443 -7.58 -9.91 -3.57
CA ILE A 443 -8.88 -9.37 -3.15
C ILE A 443 -9.13 -9.61 -1.66
N MET A 444 -8.85 -10.81 -1.17
CA MET A 444 -9.00 -11.14 0.26
C MET A 444 -8.07 -10.29 1.13
N ALA A 445 -6.82 -10.09 0.71
CA ALA A 445 -5.89 -9.22 1.43
C ALA A 445 -6.34 -7.75 1.39
N LEU A 446 -6.70 -7.24 0.20
CA LEU A 446 -7.17 -5.87 0.00
C LEU A 446 -8.42 -5.58 0.84
N ASN A 447 -9.39 -6.49 0.88
CA ASN A 447 -10.59 -6.34 1.69
C ASN A 447 -10.27 -6.18 3.19
N ASN A 448 -9.27 -6.91 3.70
CA ASN A 448 -8.85 -6.85 5.10
C ASN A 448 -7.90 -5.68 5.40
N TYR A 449 -7.27 -5.09 4.37
CA TYR A 449 -6.47 -3.86 4.50
C TYR A 449 -7.31 -2.60 4.46
N ALA A 450 -8.38 -2.63 3.66
CA ALA A 450 -9.20 -1.48 3.36
C ALA A 450 -10.22 -1.20 4.46
N THR A 451 -10.58 0.07 4.60
CA THR A 451 -11.74 0.50 5.40
C THR A 451 -12.98 0.62 4.50
N ASP A 452 -14.18 0.45 5.07
CA ASP A 452 -15.44 0.38 4.31
C ASP A 452 -16.01 1.73 3.84
N SER A 453 -15.42 2.86 4.26
CA SER A 453 -15.94 4.18 3.88
C SER A 453 -14.84 5.22 3.67
N ASP A 454 -15.05 6.04 2.64
CA ASP A 454 -14.38 7.34 2.50
C ASP A 454 -14.87 8.37 3.53
N VAL A 455 -15.97 8.11 4.25
CA VAL A 455 -16.66 9.14 5.06
C VAL A 455 -16.56 8.91 6.59
N HIS A 456 -16.27 7.69 7.07
CA HIS A 456 -16.13 7.42 8.51
C HIS A 456 -14.72 6.97 8.94
N SER A 457 -13.78 6.82 8.00
CA SER A 457 -12.40 6.45 8.33
C SER A 457 -11.36 7.54 8.05
N GLN A 458 -11.74 8.70 7.48
CA GLN A 458 -10.83 9.81 7.17
C GLN A 458 -10.11 10.38 8.41
N THR A 459 -10.67 10.17 9.60
CA THR A 459 -10.13 10.71 10.86
C THR A 459 -9.56 9.64 11.79
N GLY A 460 -9.71 8.35 11.49
CA GLY A 460 -9.39 7.27 12.43
C GLY A 460 -7.93 6.80 12.41
N SER A 461 -7.21 6.99 11.29
CA SER A 461 -5.82 6.50 11.16
C SER A 461 -4.84 7.47 10.50
N MET A 462 -5.32 8.55 9.89
CA MET A 462 -4.44 9.59 9.35
C MET A 462 -4.29 10.70 10.39
N ASN A 463 -3.07 10.95 10.85
CA ASN A 463 -2.77 12.25 11.46
C ASN A 463 -2.76 13.29 10.33
N THR A 464 -3.94 13.79 9.98
CA THR A 464 -4.10 14.69 8.84
C THR A 464 -3.48 16.06 9.10
N ARG A 465 -3.05 16.38 10.33
CA ARG A 465 -2.56 17.70 10.78
C ARG A 465 -1.42 18.31 9.95
N GLU A 466 -0.82 17.53 9.06
CA GLU A 466 0.28 17.96 8.21
C GLU A 466 0.07 17.62 6.72
N LEU A 467 -1.13 17.18 6.35
CA LEU A 467 -1.50 17.03 4.94
C LEU A 467 -1.66 18.40 4.28
N LEU A 468 -1.19 18.50 3.04
CA LEU A 468 -1.43 19.63 2.17
C LEU A 468 -2.65 19.34 1.29
N CYS A 469 -3.69 20.16 1.36
CA CYS A 469 -4.80 20.18 0.42
C CYS A 469 -4.47 21.18 -0.70
N VAL A 470 -4.47 20.74 -1.95
CA VAL A 470 -4.09 21.56 -3.13
C VAL A 470 -5.34 21.99 -3.89
#